data_AF-X0TBP7-F1
#
_entry.id   AF-X0TBP7-F1
#
_cell.length_a   1.000
_cell.length_b   1.000
_cell.length_c   1.000
_cell.angle_alpha   90.00
_cell.angle_beta   90.00
_cell.angle_gamma   90.00
#
_symmetry.space_group_name_H-M   'P 1'
#
loop_
_entity.id
_entity.type
_entity.pdbx_description
1 polymer ?
#
loop_
_entity_poly.entity_id
_entity_poly.type
_entity_poly.pdbx_seq_one_letter_code
_entity_poly.pdbx_strand_id
1 'polypeptide(L)'
;MLNGCRLLANLKATSGETSDYFTYHSVKIKSSSLDRGIKFYRMGIDKFLGNCLIKQLENKQFKGVDELRAALSPEIGVGPGKWVDLAGLFAPEEAVQKMLSDIEDGTINTLEQLTEHFRSMHESYEAYEWAWAEGILQQCIGKTVEKITADDVIEVVRKWKTAVVELDRMLYADARKEFAATAQTGFGLDGNEETKHSDFEQVRGIFEKNSFVSEIEKHIISKTALGDELIGRMENLR
;
A
#
# COMPACT_ATOMS: atom_id res chain seq x y z
N MET A 1 -8.02 -3.66 3.95
CA MET A 1 -7.85 -4.53 2.76
C MET A 1 -7.79 -6.01 3.10
N LEU A 2 -6.94 -6.44 4.04
CA LEU A 2 -6.80 -7.86 4.45
C LEU A 2 -8.13 -8.56 4.75
N ASN A 3 -8.94 -7.99 5.64
CA ASN A 3 -10.26 -8.54 5.98
C ASN A 3 -11.20 -8.65 4.78
N GLY A 4 -11.19 -7.66 3.89
CA GLY A 4 -11.96 -7.68 2.65
C GLY A 4 -11.50 -8.79 1.70
N CYS A 5 -10.19 -8.94 1.50
CA CYS A 5 -9.63 -10.03 0.69
C CYS A 5 -10.00 -11.41 1.24
N ARG A 6 -9.87 -11.61 2.56
CA ARG A 6 -10.25 -12.85 3.23
C ARG A 6 -11.75 -13.14 3.11
N LEU A 7 -12.59 -12.12 3.31
CA LEU A 7 -14.03 -12.25 3.15
C LEU A 7 -14.41 -12.71 1.73
N LEU A 8 -13.89 -12.03 0.71
CA LEU A 8 -14.17 -12.37 -0.69
C LEU A 8 -13.65 -13.77 -1.05
N ALA A 9 -12.45 -14.13 -0.59
CA ALA A 9 -11.89 -15.47 -0.79
C ALA A 9 -12.76 -16.56 -0.12
N ASN A 10 -13.25 -16.31 1.09
CA ASN A 10 -14.12 -17.23 1.81
C ASN A 10 -15.49 -17.39 1.13
N LEU A 11 -16.08 -16.29 0.63
CA LEU A 11 -17.33 -16.34 -0.15
C LEU A 11 -17.16 -17.23 -1.39
N LYS A 12 -16.04 -17.10 -2.09
CA LYS A 12 -15.69 -17.92 -3.26
C LYS A 12 -15.53 -19.40 -2.90
N ALA A 13 -14.80 -19.70 -1.83
CA ALA A 13 -14.57 -21.07 -1.38
C ALA A 13 -15.85 -21.79 -0.90
N THR A 14 -16.77 -21.06 -0.25
CA THR A 14 -17.96 -21.66 0.39
C THR A 14 -19.12 -21.85 -0.59
N SER A 15 -19.25 -20.99 -1.61
CA SER A 15 -20.41 -20.99 -2.53
C SER A 15 -20.17 -21.75 -3.85
N GLY A 16 -19.03 -22.44 -3.98
CA GLY A 16 -18.61 -23.15 -5.19
C GLY A 16 -18.03 -22.23 -6.26
N GLU A 17 -16.93 -22.66 -6.91
CA GLU A 17 -16.18 -21.87 -7.90
C GLU A 17 -16.97 -21.55 -9.19
N THR A 18 -18.08 -22.25 -9.44
CA THR A 18 -18.90 -22.14 -10.65
C THR A 18 -20.11 -21.21 -10.50
N SER A 19 -20.24 -20.50 -9.38
CA SER A 19 -21.36 -19.58 -9.14
C SER A 19 -21.19 -18.27 -9.91
N ASP A 20 -22.17 -17.91 -10.76
CA ASP A 20 -22.17 -16.63 -11.51
C ASP A 20 -22.24 -15.40 -10.60
N TYR A 21 -22.88 -15.57 -9.43
CA TYR A 21 -23.08 -14.54 -8.43
C TYR A 21 -22.90 -15.08 -7.01
N PHE A 22 -22.36 -14.24 -6.15
CA PHE A 22 -22.25 -14.45 -4.71
C PHE A 22 -23.19 -13.50 -3.99
N THR A 23 -23.73 -13.89 -2.83
CA THR A 23 -24.59 -13.02 -2.02
C THR A 23 -23.94 -12.76 -0.67
N TYR A 24 -23.84 -11.49 -0.27
CA TYR A 24 -23.32 -11.08 1.03
C TYR A 24 -24.17 -9.91 1.57
N HIS A 25 -24.73 -10.06 2.78
CA HIS A 25 -25.68 -9.08 3.37
C HIS A 25 -26.72 -8.53 2.38
N SER A 26 -27.42 -9.44 1.69
CA SER A 26 -28.46 -9.11 0.70
C SER A 26 -27.96 -8.38 -0.57
N VAL A 27 -26.64 -8.25 -0.76
CA VAL A 27 -26.03 -7.71 -1.98
C VAL A 27 -25.56 -8.84 -2.88
N LYS A 28 -25.88 -8.76 -4.17
CA LYS A 28 -25.37 -9.68 -5.21
C LYS A 28 -24.07 -9.15 -5.80
N ILE A 29 -23.04 -9.99 -5.81
CA ILE A 29 -21.70 -9.69 -6.33
C ILE A 29 -21.45 -10.63 -7.51
N LYS A 30 -21.22 -10.09 -8.72
CA LYS A 30 -20.82 -10.90 -9.88
C LYS A 30 -19.50 -11.60 -9.61
N SER A 31 -19.32 -12.83 -10.09
CA SER A 31 -18.05 -13.56 -9.92
C SER A 31 -16.84 -12.77 -10.42
N SER A 32 -16.95 -12.15 -11.61
CA SER A 32 -15.88 -11.33 -12.17
C SER A 32 -15.56 -10.08 -11.32
N SER A 33 -16.55 -9.49 -10.66
CA SER A 33 -16.34 -8.38 -9.73
C SER A 33 -15.67 -8.84 -8.44
N LEU A 34 -16.04 -10.02 -7.93
CA LEU A 34 -15.42 -10.62 -6.75
C LEU A 34 -13.93 -10.91 -7.00
N ASP A 35 -13.63 -11.58 -8.13
CA ASP A 35 -12.25 -11.91 -8.52
C ASP A 35 -11.39 -10.65 -8.70
N ARG A 36 -11.95 -9.63 -9.35
CA ARG A 36 -11.30 -8.34 -9.52
C ARG A 36 -11.07 -7.64 -8.17
N GLY A 37 -12.03 -7.71 -7.25
CA GLY A 37 -11.89 -7.19 -5.89
C GLY A 37 -10.77 -7.86 -5.10
N ILE A 38 -10.69 -9.20 -5.17
CA ILE A 38 -9.58 -9.96 -4.57
C ILE A 38 -8.24 -9.53 -5.18
N LYS A 39 -8.16 -9.43 -6.52
CA LYS A 39 -6.94 -8.98 -7.20
C LYS A 39 -6.51 -7.60 -6.70
N PHE A 40 -7.42 -6.63 -6.65
CA PHE A 40 -7.08 -5.27 -6.22
C PHE A 40 -6.70 -5.18 -4.74
N TYR A 41 -7.39 -5.91 -3.85
CA TYR A 41 -6.96 -5.95 -2.46
C TYR A 41 -5.57 -6.57 -2.32
N ARG A 42 -5.26 -7.65 -3.05
CA ARG A 42 -3.92 -8.25 -3.05
C ARG A 42 -2.86 -7.26 -3.52
N MET A 43 -3.08 -6.58 -4.65
CA MET A 43 -2.16 -5.54 -5.14
C MET A 43 -1.94 -4.43 -4.11
N GLY A 44 -3.00 -3.97 -3.43
CA GLY A 44 -2.88 -2.96 -2.38
C GLY A 44 -2.11 -3.46 -1.16
N ILE A 45 -2.31 -4.72 -0.76
CA ILE A 45 -1.57 -5.37 0.33
C ILE A 45 -0.09 -5.53 -0.04
N ASP A 46 0.21 -6.09 -1.22
CA ASP A 46 1.57 -6.29 -1.71
C ASP A 46 2.33 -4.95 -1.82
N LYS A 47 1.67 -3.91 -2.34
CA LYS A 47 2.22 -2.55 -2.39
C LYS A 47 2.53 -2.01 -0.98
N PHE A 48 1.59 -2.13 -0.05
CA PHE A 48 1.77 -1.61 1.31
C PHE A 48 2.89 -2.34 2.04
N LEU A 49 2.84 -3.66 2.10
CA LEU A 49 3.84 -4.47 2.81
C LEU A 49 5.23 -4.28 2.22
N GLY A 50 5.35 -4.25 0.88
CA GLY A 50 6.65 -4.01 0.25
C GLY A 50 7.18 -2.60 0.47
N ASN A 51 6.32 -1.57 0.58
CA ASN A 51 6.76 -0.23 0.96
C ASN A 51 7.35 -0.23 2.39
N CYS A 52 6.65 -0.85 3.34
CA CYS A 52 7.13 -0.97 4.72
C CYS A 52 8.47 -1.73 4.77
N LEU A 53 8.56 -2.86 4.05
CA LEU A 53 9.78 -3.68 3.98
C LEU A 53 10.96 -2.91 3.37
N ILE A 54 10.75 -2.23 2.24
CA ILE A 54 11.81 -1.46 1.59
C ILE A 54 12.30 -0.34 2.50
N LYS A 55 11.38 0.38 3.16
CA LYS A 55 11.74 1.42 4.13
C LYS A 55 12.52 0.85 5.31
N GLN A 56 12.07 -0.29 5.86
CA GLN A 56 12.76 -0.96 6.96
C GLN A 56 14.18 -1.37 6.61
N LEU A 57 14.42 -1.79 5.36
CA LEU A 57 15.72 -2.24 4.86
C LEU A 57 16.49 -1.13 4.13
N GLU A 58 15.98 0.10 4.12
CA GLU A 58 16.58 1.22 3.41
C GLU A 58 17.96 1.55 3.98
N ASN A 59 18.94 1.78 3.11
CA ASN A 59 20.33 2.12 3.47
C ASN A 59 21.06 1.10 4.38
N LYS A 60 20.50 -0.10 4.59
CA LYS A 60 21.12 -1.18 5.37
C LYS A 60 21.88 -2.14 4.45
N GLN A 61 23.09 -2.53 4.87
CA GLN A 61 23.87 -3.59 4.25
C GLN A 61 23.98 -4.73 5.23
N PHE A 62 23.96 -5.96 4.73
CA PHE A 62 23.99 -7.15 5.56
C PHE A 62 25.20 -7.99 5.16
N LYS A 63 25.90 -8.54 6.15
CA LYS A 63 27.01 -9.50 5.94
C LYS A 63 26.53 -10.95 5.91
N GLY A 64 25.30 -11.20 6.33
CA GLY A 64 24.69 -12.52 6.38
C GLY A 64 23.23 -12.47 6.78
N VAL A 65 22.59 -13.64 6.72
CA VAL A 65 21.14 -13.79 6.94
C VAL A 65 20.73 -13.40 8.38
N ASP A 66 21.61 -13.57 9.36
CA ASP A 66 21.27 -13.21 10.75
C ASP A 66 21.18 -11.69 10.95
N GLU A 67 22.01 -10.88 10.28
CA GLU A 67 21.88 -9.42 10.29
C GLU A 67 20.60 -8.96 9.58
N LEU A 68 20.20 -9.65 8.51
CA LEU A 68 18.92 -9.41 7.84
C LEU A 68 17.75 -9.69 8.80
N ARG A 69 17.75 -10.83 9.50
CA ARG A 69 16.70 -11.20 10.45
C ARG A 69 16.63 -10.23 11.63
N ALA A 70 17.78 -9.77 12.12
CA ALA A 70 17.83 -8.73 13.16
C ALA A 70 17.19 -7.43 12.66
N ALA A 71 17.44 -7.03 11.42
CA ALA A 71 16.83 -5.84 10.83
C ALA A 71 15.32 -5.98 10.54
N LEU A 72 14.84 -7.21 10.33
CA LEU A 72 13.41 -7.50 10.16
C LEU A 72 12.66 -7.55 11.50
N SER A 73 13.34 -7.82 12.60
CA SER A 73 12.71 -7.88 13.92
C SER A 73 12.26 -6.49 14.36
N PRO A 74 11.01 -6.32 14.87
CA PRO A 74 10.55 -5.02 15.34
C PRO A 74 11.25 -4.64 16.64
N GLU A 75 11.56 -3.34 16.79
CA GLU A 75 12.21 -2.81 18.00
C GLU A 75 11.25 -2.73 19.19
N ILE A 76 9.95 -2.72 18.91
CA ILE A 76 8.88 -2.55 19.89
C ILE A 76 7.78 -3.61 19.72
N GLY A 77 7.14 -3.97 20.83
CA GLY A 77 6.01 -4.92 20.83
C GLY A 77 4.64 -4.29 20.55
N VAL A 78 4.55 -2.95 20.54
CA VAL A 78 3.31 -2.20 20.33
C VAL A 78 3.05 -2.05 18.83
N GLY A 79 1.79 -2.19 18.40
CA GLY A 79 1.40 -2.01 16.98
C GLY A 79 0.72 -3.21 16.29
N PRO A 80 1.00 -4.49 16.63
CA PRO A 80 0.38 -5.63 15.93
C PRO A 80 -1.15 -5.73 16.03
N GLY A 81 -1.74 -5.06 17.02
CA GLY A 81 -3.17 -5.09 17.32
C GLY A 81 -4.05 -4.21 16.41
N LYS A 82 -5.14 -3.71 16.98
CA LYS A 82 -6.04 -2.77 16.31
C LYS A 82 -5.42 -1.37 16.28
N TRP A 83 -5.87 -0.58 15.32
CA TRP A 83 -5.50 0.82 15.17
C TRP A 83 -6.76 1.68 15.18
N VAL A 84 -6.62 2.88 15.72
CA VAL A 84 -7.70 3.86 15.86
C VAL A 84 -7.24 5.21 15.32
N ASP A 85 -8.21 6.02 14.88
CA ASP A 85 -7.97 7.40 14.49
C ASP A 85 -8.41 8.34 15.61
N LEU A 86 -7.48 9.13 16.12
CA LEU A 86 -7.71 10.18 17.11
C LEU A 86 -7.64 11.54 16.42
N ALA A 87 -8.72 11.88 15.71
CA ALA A 87 -8.83 13.16 14.99
C ALA A 87 -7.65 13.41 14.02
N GLY A 88 -7.26 12.39 13.26
CA GLY A 88 -6.14 12.43 12.33
C GLY A 88 -4.83 11.86 12.87
N LEU A 89 -4.70 11.63 14.18
CA LEU A 89 -3.60 10.83 14.73
C LEU A 89 -3.96 9.35 14.65
N PHE A 90 -3.45 8.67 13.63
CA PHE A 90 -3.63 7.24 13.47
C PHE A 90 -2.58 6.47 14.28
N ALA A 91 -3.02 5.70 15.28
CA ALA A 91 -2.13 5.04 16.24
C ALA A 91 -2.66 3.66 16.68
N PRO A 92 -1.79 2.79 17.23
CA PRO A 92 -2.22 1.54 17.85
C PRO A 92 -3.20 1.79 18.99
N GLU A 93 -4.30 1.03 19.03
CA GLU A 93 -5.29 1.07 20.10
C GLU A 93 -4.64 0.88 21.47
N GLU A 94 -3.65 -0.02 21.56
CA GLU A 94 -2.89 -0.27 22.79
C GLU A 94 -2.16 0.99 23.31
N ALA A 95 -1.53 1.77 22.44
CA ALA A 95 -0.84 3.00 22.82
C ALA A 95 -1.84 4.06 23.32
N VAL A 96 -3.00 4.13 22.69
CA VAL A 96 -4.09 5.02 23.11
C VAL A 96 -4.67 4.58 24.46
N GLN A 97 -4.92 3.29 24.66
CA GLN A 97 -5.43 2.75 25.93
C GLN A 97 -4.45 2.97 27.08
N LYS A 98 -3.14 2.84 26.81
CA LYS A 98 -2.08 3.21 27.75
C LYS A 98 -2.20 4.67 28.16
N MET A 99 -2.27 5.59 27.19
CA MET A 99 -2.42 7.02 27.45
C MET A 99 -3.70 7.33 28.24
N LEU A 100 -4.83 6.70 27.92
CA LEU A 100 -6.08 6.88 28.67
C LEU A 100 -5.95 6.39 30.11
N SER A 101 -5.30 5.24 30.33
CA SER A 101 -5.03 4.72 31.67
C SER A 101 -4.15 5.67 32.48
N ASP A 102 -3.11 6.23 31.84
CA ASP A 102 -2.20 7.19 32.46
C ASP A 102 -2.91 8.53 32.79
N ILE A 103 -4.00 8.89 32.10
CA ILE A 103 -4.87 10.02 32.49
C ILE A 103 -5.73 9.65 33.70
N GLU A 104 -6.35 8.46 33.68
CA GLU A 104 -7.25 7.99 34.74
C GLU A 104 -6.54 7.83 36.09
N ASP A 105 -5.27 7.41 36.08
CA ASP A 105 -4.46 7.22 37.29
C ASP A 105 -3.70 8.49 37.75
N GLY A 106 -3.76 9.56 36.97
CA GLY A 106 -3.14 10.85 37.26
C GLY A 106 -1.65 10.97 36.90
N THR A 107 -1.06 9.97 36.23
CA THR A 107 0.29 10.04 35.65
C THR A 107 0.38 11.18 34.64
N ILE A 108 -0.63 11.32 33.78
CA ILE A 108 -0.87 12.47 32.90
C ILE A 108 -1.92 13.34 33.59
N ASN A 109 -1.50 14.48 34.13
CA ASN A 109 -2.37 15.42 34.84
C ASN A 109 -2.33 16.85 34.27
N THR A 110 -1.55 17.10 33.21
CA THR A 110 -1.54 18.37 32.49
C THR A 110 -1.75 18.20 30.98
N LEU A 111 -2.17 19.28 30.32
CA LEU A 111 -2.36 19.31 28.87
C LEU A 111 -1.02 19.19 28.12
N GLU A 112 0.06 19.70 28.69
CA GLU A 112 1.41 19.62 28.13
C GLU A 112 1.88 18.15 28.09
N GLN A 113 1.66 17.40 29.17
CA GLN A 113 1.97 15.97 29.20
C GLN A 113 1.15 15.20 28.17
N LEU A 114 -0.16 15.47 28.08
CA LEU A 114 -1.01 14.85 27.08
C LEU A 114 -0.54 15.15 25.64
N THR A 115 -0.14 16.40 25.39
CA THR A 115 0.41 16.81 24.08
C THR A 115 1.70 16.07 23.76
N GLU A 116 2.57 15.85 24.75
CA GLU A 116 3.79 15.08 24.58
C GLU A 116 3.50 13.62 24.22
N HIS A 117 2.49 13.00 24.83
CA HIS A 117 2.08 11.64 24.48
C HIS A 117 1.57 11.56 23.03
N PHE A 118 0.79 12.53 22.56
CA PHE A 118 0.39 12.60 21.15
C PHE A 118 1.60 12.74 20.22
N ARG A 119 2.57 13.58 20.57
CA ARG A 119 3.80 13.74 19.80
C ARG A 119 4.61 12.45 19.76
N SER A 120 4.81 11.80 20.91
CA SER A 120 5.53 10.54 21.01
C SER A 120 4.89 9.43 20.17
N MET A 121 3.56 9.34 20.16
CA MET A 121 2.85 8.40 19.29
C MET A 121 3.05 8.70 17.80
N HIS A 122 3.02 9.98 17.42
CA HIS A 122 3.28 10.39 16.04
C HIS A 122 4.71 10.10 15.60
N GLU A 123 5.70 10.41 16.44
CA GLU A 123 7.12 10.14 16.19
C GLU A 123 7.42 8.63 16.12
N SER A 124 6.69 7.82 16.88
CA SER A 124 6.83 6.36 16.90
C SER A 124 6.05 5.64 15.80
N TYR A 125 5.34 6.38 14.92
CA TYR A 125 4.47 5.81 13.90
C TYR A 125 5.17 4.75 13.05
N GLU A 126 6.39 5.02 12.59
CA GLU A 126 7.12 4.10 11.72
C GLU A 126 7.45 2.78 12.41
N ALA A 127 7.79 2.83 13.70
CA ALA A 127 8.06 1.64 14.50
C ALA A 127 6.78 0.82 14.72
N TYR A 128 5.64 1.48 15.00
CA TYR A 128 4.35 0.82 15.13
C TYR A 128 3.91 0.18 13.81
N GLU A 129 4.06 0.91 12.69
CA GLU A 129 3.72 0.45 11.35
C GLU A 129 4.56 -0.77 10.98
N TRP A 130 5.85 -0.76 11.27
CA TRP A 130 6.72 -1.90 11.02
C TRP A 130 6.32 -3.11 11.87
N ALA A 131 6.10 -2.94 13.18
CA ALA A 131 5.65 -4.03 14.05
C ALA A 131 4.35 -4.70 13.55
N TRP A 132 3.43 -3.91 13.00
CA TRP A 132 2.22 -4.43 12.37
C TRP A 132 2.52 -5.13 11.03
N ALA A 133 3.27 -4.48 10.14
CA ALA A 133 3.55 -4.98 8.79
C ALA A 133 4.36 -6.27 8.82
N GLU A 134 5.32 -6.37 9.72
CA GLU A 134 6.15 -7.55 9.99
C GLU A 134 5.28 -8.76 10.36
N GLY A 135 4.34 -8.60 11.29
CA GLY A 135 3.44 -9.68 11.67
C GLY A 135 2.53 -10.17 10.52
N ILE A 136 2.13 -9.28 9.62
CA ILE A 136 1.40 -9.65 8.40
C ILE A 136 2.33 -10.33 7.39
N LEU A 137 3.56 -9.86 7.25
CA LEU A 137 4.56 -10.41 6.34
C LEU A 137 4.90 -11.86 6.71
N GLN A 138 5.09 -12.16 8.00
CA GLN A 138 5.24 -13.54 8.49
C GLN A 138 4.06 -14.44 8.10
N GLN A 139 2.81 -13.94 8.22
CA GLN A 139 1.61 -14.68 7.81
C GLN A 139 1.56 -14.92 6.30
N CYS A 140 1.95 -13.93 5.50
CA CYS A 140 1.98 -14.03 4.04
C CYS A 140 3.05 -15.00 3.53
N ILE A 141 4.22 -15.03 4.19
CA ILE A 141 5.33 -15.94 3.85
C ILE A 141 5.10 -17.34 4.44
N GLY A 142 4.38 -17.44 5.57
CA GLY A 142 4.20 -18.68 6.31
C GLY A 142 5.44 -19.08 7.13
N LYS A 143 6.29 -18.12 7.49
CA LYS A 143 7.53 -18.32 8.25
C LYS A 143 7.64 -17.29 9.37
N THR A 144 8.26 -17.71 10.48
CA THR A 144 8.67 -16.75 11.51
C THR A 144 9.93 -15.99 11.08
N VAL A 145 10.20 -14.82 11.66
CA VAL A 145 11.37 -13.99 11.32
C VAL A 145 12.67 -14.80 11.31
N GLU A 146 12.86 -15.69 12.29
CA GLU A 146 14.07 -16.49 12.45
C GLU A 146 14.28 -17.48 11.29
N LYS A 147 13.24 -17.74 10.50
CA LYS A 147 13.26 -18.65 9.35
C LYS A 147 13.20 -17.94 8.01
N ILE A 148 13.01 -16.61 7.99
CA ILE A 148 13.03 -15.83 6.76
C ILE A 148 14.43 -15.92 6.13
N THR A 149 14.46 -16.06 4.81
CA THR A 149 15.67 -16.06 3.99
C THR A 149 15.68 -14.87 3.04
N ALA A 150 16.83 -14.64 2.38
CA ALA A 150 16.94 -13.66 1.31
C ALA A 150 15.96 -13.93 0.15
N ASP A 151 15.67 -15.20 -0.13
CA ASP A 151 14.70 -15.60 -1.17
C ASP A 151 13.28 -15.14 -0.86
N ASP A 152 12.87 -15.26 0.41
CA ASP A 152 11.55 -14.82 0.85
C ASP A 152 11.40 -13.31 0.67
N VAL A 153 12.44 -12.54 1.04
CA VAL A 153 12.47 -11.08 0.84
C VAL A 153 12.41 -10.74 -0.65
N ILE A 154 13.19 -11.42 -1.50
CA ILE A 154 13.15 -11.23 -2.95
C ILE A 154 11.73 -11.49 -3.50
N GLU A 155 11.04 -12.52 -3.03
CA GLU A 155 9.68 -12.82 -3.47
C GLU A 155 8.70 -11.70 -3.10
N VAL A 156 8.77 -11.18 -1.87
CA VAL A 156 7.94 -10.05 -1.42
C VAL A 156 8.22 -8.81 -2.28
N VAL A 157 9.50 -8.49 -2.52
CA VAL A 157 9.90 -7.34 -3.34
C VAL A 157 9.45 -7.49 -4.79
N ARG A 158 9.46 -8.70 -5.35
CA ARG A 158 8.93 -8.96 -6.70
C ARG A 158 7.41 -8.74 -6.76
N LYS A 159 6.65 -9.27 -5.79
CA LYS A 159 5.21 -9.04 -5.69
C LYS A 159 4.88 -7.56 -5.57
N TRP A 160 5.60 -6.85 -4.69
CA TRP A 160 5.51 -5.41 -4.53
C TRP A 160 5.78 -4.66 -5.85
N LYS A 161 6.89 -4.97 -6.53
CA LYS A 161 7.29 -4.32 -7.78
C LYS A 161 6.21 -4.49 -8.85
N THR A 162 5.70 -5.72 -9.02
CA THR A 162 4.58 -5.99 -9.93
C THR A 162 3.34 -5.19 -9.54
N ALA A 163 2.96 -5.18 -8.26
CA ALA A 163 1.78 -4.46 -7.79
C ALA A 163 1.87 -2.95 -8.04
N VAL A 164 3.01 -2.33 -7.70
CA VAL A 164 3.24 -0.88 -7.91
C VAL A 164 3.19 -0.52 -9.39
N VAL A 165 3.94 -1.25 -10.22
CA VAL A 165 3.98 -0.98 -11.68
C VAL A 165 2.62 -1.23 -12.34
N GLU A 166 1.89 -2.28 -11.94
CA GLU A 166 0.52 -2.50 -12.45
C GLU A 166 -0.42 -1.38 -12.04
N LEU A 167 -0.39 -0.91 -10.78
CA LEU A 167 -1.21 0.21 -10.32
C LEU A 167 -0.90 1.49 -11.09
N ASP A 168 0.38 1.80 -11.30
CA ASP A 168 0.80 2.98 -12.06
C ASP A 168 0.39 2.89 -13.54
N ARG A 169 0.52 1.71 -14.16
CA ARG A 169 0.03 1.49 -15.53
C ARG A 169 -1.48 1.64 -15.63
N MET A 170 -2.23 1.21 -14.61
CA MET A 170 -3.67 1.43 -14.56
C MET A 170 -4.00 2.92 -14.44
N LEU A 171 -3.26 3.66 -13.61
CA LEU A 171 -3.41 5.11 -13.45
C LEU A 171 -3.10 5.84 -14.76
N TYR A 172 -2.00 5.46 -15.42
CA TYR A 172 -1.62 5.97 -16.73
C TYR A 172 -2.69 5.71 -17.79
N ALA A 173 -3.20 4.48 -17.86
CA ALA A 173 -4.25 4.10 -18.80
C ALA A 173 -5.56 4.86 -18.53
N ASP A 174 -5.84 5.20 -17.28
CA ASP A 174 -6.99 6.03 -16.92
C ASP A 174 -6.79 7.49 -17.32
N ALA A 175 -5.63 8.07 -16.99
CA ALA A 175 -5.24 9.42 -17.42
C ALA A 175 -5.33 9.56 -18.94
N ARG A 176 -4.90 8.56 -19.70
CA ARG A 176 -4.97 8.55 -21.17
C ARG A 176 -6.40 8.70 -21.71
N LYS A 177 -7.42 8.25 -20.97
CA LYS A 177 -8.83 8.41 -21.41
C LYS A 177 -9.26 9.87 -21.41
N GLU A 178 -8.68 10.71 -20.55
CA GLU A 178 -8.97 12.14 -20.50
C GLU A 178 -8.48 12.87 -21.76
N PHE A 179 -7.60 12.24 -22.55
CA PHE A 179 -7.05 12.78 -23.80
C PHE A 179 -7.60 12.07 -25.06
N ALA A 180 -8.52 11.11 -24.89
CA ALA A 180 -9.12 10.40 -26.01
C ALA A 180 -10.08 11.30 -26.80
N ALA A 181 -10.34 10.97 -28.08
CA ALA A 181 -11.28 11.72 -28.93
C ALA A 181 -12.67 11.89 -28.30
N THR A 182 -13.13 10.91 -27.50
CA THR A 182 -14.39 10.99 -26.76
C THR A 182 -14.40 12.09 -25.71
N ALA A 183 -13.24 12.43 -25.13
CA ALA A 183 -13.08 13.51 -24.16
C ALA A 183 -13.05 14.89 -24.82
N GLN A 184 -12.92 14.97 -26.15
CA GLN A 184 -12.99 16.22 -26.92
C GLN A 184 -14.43 16.66 -27.24
N THR A 185 -15.43 15.93 -26.73
CA THR A 185 -16.84 16.30 -26.89
C THR A 185 -17.10 17.63 -26.17
N GLY A 186 -17.60 18.63 -26.89
CA GLY A 186 -17.89 19.96 -26.35
C GLY A 186 -16.78 21.00 -26.53
N PHE A 187 -15.66 20.63 -27.17
CA PHE A 187 -14.59 21.56 -27.56
C PHE A 187 -14.77 22.05 -29.00
N GLY A 188 -14.31 23.27 -29.28
CA GLY A 188 -14.38 23.89 -30.61
C GLY A 188 -15.80 24.23 -31.06
N LEU A 189 -16.60 24.81 -30.17
CA LEU A 189 -17.96 25.28 -30.44
C LEU A 189 -18.04 26.06 -31.76
N ASP A 190 -18.93 25.60 -32.66
CA ASP A 190 -19.15 26.14 -34.02
C ASP A 190 -17.91 26.14 -34.96
N GLY A 191 -16.84 25.43 -34.59
CA GLY A 191 -15.61 25.29 -35.36
C GLY A 191 -15.51 23.98 -36.17
N ASN A 192 -14.38 23.82 -36.88
CA ASN A 192 -14.01 22.58 -37.54
C ASN A 192 -13.19 21.66 -36.60
N GLU A 193 -12.81 20.46 -37.06
CA GLU A 193 -12.01 19.54 -36.24
C GLU A 193 -10.67 20.13 -35.78
N GLU A 194 -10.06 21.03 -36.58
CA GLU A 194 -8.83 21.73 -36.20
C GLU A 194 -9.07 22.72 -35.05
N THR A 195 -10.18 23.46 -35.08
CA THR A 195 -10.61 24.36 -34.01
C THR A 195 -10.88 23.59 -32.72
N LYS A 196 -11.57 22.45 -32.82
CA LYS A 196 -11.84 21.55 -31.69
C LYS A 196 -10.57 20.97 -31.09
N HIS A 197 -9.62 20.55 -31.91
CA HIS A 197 -8.35 20.02 -31.43
C HIS A 197 -7.53 21.10 -30.72
N SER A 198 -7.43 22.30 -31.31
CA SER A 198 -6.71 23.43 -30.71
C SER A 198 -7.33 23.89 -29.39
N ASP A 199 -8.66 24.00 -29.32
CA ASP A 199 -9.39 24.34 -28.08
C ASP A 199 -9.16 23.28 -27.00
N PHE A 200 -9.23 22.00 -27.37
CA PHE A 200 -8.94 20.90 -26.45
C PHE A 200 -7.51 20.95 -25.91
N GLU A 201 -6.51 21.16 -26.78
CA GLU A 201 -5.11 21.27 -26.36
C GLU A 201 -4.85 22.49 -25.48
N GLN A 202 -5.53 23.61 -25.69
CA GLN A 202 -5.39 24.80 -24.83
C GLN A 202 -5.90 24.56 -23.41
N VAL A 203 -6.97 23.77 -23.23
CA VAL A 203 -7.58 23.51 -21.92
C VAL A 203 -6.96 22.29 -21.23
N ARG A 204 -6.79 21.19 -21.96
CA ARG A 204 -6.32 19.90 -21.42
C ARG A 204 -4.81 19.71 -21.56
N GLY A 205 -4.17 20.45 -22.44
CA GLY A 205 -2.78 20.25 -22.80
C GLY A 205 -2.58 19.05 -23.72
N ILE A 206 -1.31 18.72 -23.94
CA ILE A 206 -0.87 17.56 -24.72
C ILE A 206 -0.50 16.46 -23.73
N PHE A 207 -0.94 15.23 -23.99
CA PHE A 207 -0.77 14.09 -23.09
C PHE A 207 0.69 13.87 -22.69
N GLU A 208 1.61 13.91 -23.65
CA GLU A 208 3.05 13.71 -23.44
C GLU A 208 3.71 14.85 -22.65
N LYS A 209 3.10 16.04 -22.62
CA LYS A 209 3.58 17.19 -21.85
C LYS A 209 2.88 17.34 -20.50
N ASN A 210 1.94 16.45 -20.20
CA ASN A 210 1.20 16.51 -18.94
C ASN A 210 2.11 16.10 -17.78
N SER A 211 2.18 16.96 -16.75
CA SER A 211 3.04 16.75 -15.58
C SER A 211 2.66 15.49 -14.81
N PHE A 212 1.37 15.23 -14.64
CA PHE A 212 0.86 14.04 -13.94
C PHE A 212 1.23 12.75 -14.68
N VAL A 213 1.08 12.72 -16.01
CA VAL A 213 1.50 11.56 -16.84
C VAL A 213 3.01 11.32 -16.72
N SER A 214 3.80 12.38 -16.80
CA SER A 214 5.26 12.32 -16.65
C SER A 214 5.68 11.85 -15.25
N GLU A 215 4.96 12.24 -14.20
CA GLU A 215 5.19 11.80 -12.83
C GLU A 215 4.93 10.31 -12.65
N ILE A 216 3.89 9.76 -13.29
CA ILE A 216 3.60 8.32 -13.26
C ILE A 216 4.74 7.54 -13.90
N GLU A 217 5.22 7.96 -15.07
CA GLU A 217 6.34 7.29 -15.76
C GLU A 217 7.63 7.34 -14.92
N LYS A 218 7.94 8.51 -14.33
CA LYS A 218 9.08 8.66 -13.40
C LYS A 218 8.93 7.77 -12.18
N HIS A 219 7.72 7.66 -11.62
CA HIS A 219 7.43 6.80 -10.48
C HIS A 219 7.65 5.33 -10.82
N ILE A 220 7.18 4.85 -11.98
CA ILE A 220 7.44 3.48 -12.46
C ILE A 220 8.94 3.20 -12.53
N ILE A 221 9.72 4.11 -13.14
CA ILE A 221 11.18 3.95 -13.27
C ILE A 221 11.84 3.89 -11.89
N SER A 222 11.53 4.86 -11.02
CA SER A 222 12.10 4.96 -9.68
C SER A 222 11.78 3.74 -8.82
N LYS A 223 10.52 3.27 -8.81
CA LYS A 223 10.10 2.10 -8.03
C LYS A 223 10.66 0.80 -8.58
N THR A 224 10.79 0.69 -9.90
CA THR A 224 11.46 -0.47 -10.53
C THR A 224 12.92 -0.54 -10.09
N ALA A 225 13.64 0.58 -10.17
CA ALA A 225 15.05 0.65 -9.75
C ALA A 225 15.23 0.33 -8.26
N LEU A 226 14.33 0.83 -7.40
CA LEU A 226 14.35 0.55 -5.96
C LEU A 226 14.14 -0.95 -5.65
N GLY A 227 13.22 -1.60 -6.38
CA GLY A 227 13.00 -3.04 -6.24
C GLY A 227 14.20 -3.86 -6.73
N ASP A 228 14.77 -3.48 -7.87
CA ASP A 228 15.93 -4.17 -8.45
C ASP A 228 17.19 -4.01 -7.58
N GLU A 229 17.38 -2.84 -6.97
CA GLU A 229 18.44 -2.58 -6.00
C GLU A 229 18.34 -3.52 -4.79
N LEU A 230 17.16 -3.59 -4.16
CA LEU A 230 16.97 -4.43 -2.97
C LEU A 230 17.08 -5.92 -3.33
N ILE A 231 16.57 -6.34 -4.48
CA ILE A 231 16.75 -7.72 -4.98
C ILE A 231 18.25 -8.02 -5.14
N GLY A 232 19.01 -7.13 -5.78
CA GLY A 232 20.45 -7.31 -5.95
C GLY A 232 21.21 -7.40 -4.62
N ARG A 233 20.83 -6.58 -3.62
CA ARG A 233 21.38 -6.71 -2.26
C ARG A 233 21.07 -8.08 -1.64
N MET A 234 19.85 -8.56 -1.77
CA MET A 234 19.46 -9.86 -1.21
C MET A 234 20.13 -11.03 -1.95
N GLU A 235 20.36 -10.92 -3.25
CA GLU A 235 21.07 -11.96 -4.02
C GLU A 235 22.51 -12.17 -3.54
N ASN A 236 23.17 -11.12 -3.02
CA ASN A 236 24.51 -11.24 -2.41
C ASN A 236 24.53 -11.98 -1.06
N LEU A 237 23.36 -12.24 -0.46
CA LEU A 237 23.22 -12.93 0.83
C LEU A 237 22.86 -14.42 0.68
N ARG A 238 22.66 -14.89 -0.55
CA ARG A 238 22.44 -16.31 -0.88
C ARG A 238 23.74 -17.09 -0.76
#